data_AF-A0A6N6LGL0-F1
#
_entry.id   AF-A0A6N6LGL0-F1
#
_cell.length_a   1.000
_cell.length_b   1.000
_cell.length_c   1.000
_cell.angle_alpha   90.00
_cell.angle_beta   90.00
_cell.angle_gamma   90.00
#
_symmetry.space_group_name_H-M   'P 1'
#
loop_
_entity.id
_entity.type
_entity.pdbx_description
1 polymer ?
#
loop_
_entity_poly.entity_id
_entity_poly.type
_entity_poly.pdbx_seq_one_letter_code
_entity_poly.pdbx_strand_id
1 'polypeptide(L)'
;MNKVKICLACSAGGHLRELQLAIGDIPNNWNCYWLTLKTTSTKAFMKDKEHVFLVNFQPAKKWSLIINCMQAIFWVLIKRPNVIITTGAGVVVPTIFFAKKILKSKVIFINSAADVTHASKTPIWIEKYADLFLVQWEEMKTIFPNAICCGVL
;
A
#
# COMPACT_ATOMS: atom_id res chain seq x y z
N MET A 1 -16.11 21.45 -0.25
CA MET A 1 -15.58 20.28 -1.00
C MET A 1 -14.84 19.38 -0.01
N ASN A 2 -15.19 18.11 0.11
CA ASN A 2 -14.44 17.19 0.98
C ASN A 2 -13.02 17.06 0.44
N LYS A 3 -12.00 17.39 1.25
CA LYS A 3 -10.60 17.16 0.89
C LYS A 3 -10.37 15.67 0.67
N VAL A 4 -9.82 15.30 -0.49
CA VAL A 4 -9.46 13.93 -0.84
C VAL A 4 -8.52 13.39 0.24
N LYS A 5 -8.91 12.27 0.89
CA LYS A 5 -8.07 11.61 1.89
C LYS A 5 -7.26 10.47 1.26
N ILE A 6 -5.96 10.50 1.47
CA ILE A 6 -4.99 9.57 0.87
C ILE A 6 -4.42 8.64 1.94
N CYS A 7 -4.48 7.34 1.71
CA CYS A 7 -3.80 6.33 2.51
C CYS A 7 -2.48 5.96 1.85
N LEU A 8 -1.37 6.17 2.54
CA LEU A 8 -0.03 5.78 2.12
C LEU A 8 0.32 4.47 2.81
N ALA A 9 0.20 3.35 2.08
CA ALA A 9 0.25 2.01 2.67
C ALA A 9 1.49 1.22 2.23
N CYS A 10 2.28 0.73 3.19
CA CYS A 10 3.47 -0.08 2.91
C CYS A 10 3.85 -0.94 4.12
N SER A 11 4.62 -2.00 3.92
CA SER A 11 5.36 -2.63 5.03
C SER A 11 6.58 -1.77 5.43
N ALA A 12 7.31 -2.20 6.47
CA ALA A 12 8.54 -1.55 6.89
C ALA A 12 9.72 -1.85 5.94
N GLY A 13 10.81 -1.10 6.04
CA GLY A 13 12.03 -1.36 5.27
C GLY A 13 11.94 -0.87 3.82
N GLY A 14 12.31 -1.73 2.87
CA GLY A 14 12.38 -1.38 1.43
C GLY A 14 11.10 -0.77 0.88
N HIS A 15 9.94 -1.40 1.14
CA HIS A 15 8.65 -0.87 0.69
C HIS A 15 8.35 0.54 1.20
N LEU A 16 8.73 0.86 2.45
CA LEU A 16 8.59 2.21 3.00
C LEU A 16 9.48 3.20 2.23
N ARG A 17 10.72 2.81 1.94
CA ARG A 17 11.66 3.66 1.20
C ARG A 17 11.19 3.90 -0.23
N GLU A 18 10.74 2.86 -0.93
CA GLU A 18 10.18 2.98 -2.28
C GLU A 18 8.95 3.88 -2.30
N LEU A 19 8.07 3.78 -1.29
CA LEU A 19 6.88 4.63 -1.24
C LEU A 19 7.27 6.09 -0.99
N GLN A 20 8.29 6.35 -0.17
CA GLN A 20 8.84 7.70 0.02
C GLN A 20 9.42 8.27 -1.27
N LEU A 21 10.16 7.48 -2.04
CA LEU A 21 10.71 7.93 -3.33
C LEU A 21 9.60 8.22 -4.33
N ALA A 22 8.59 7.34 -4.41
CA ALA A 22 7.45 7.51 -5.31
C ALA A 22 6.62 8.77 -5.04
N ILE A 23 6.41 9.11 -3.77
CA ILE A 23 5.60 10.28 -3.40
C ILE A 23 6.42 11.57 -3.30
N GLY A 24 7.74 11.47 -3.18
CA GLY A 24 8.63 12.60 -2.93
C GLY A 24 8.25 13.37 -1.66
N ASP A 25 8.36 14.70 -1.73
CA ASP A 25 7.89 15.58 -0.67
C ASP A 25 6.37 15.71 -0.72
N ILE A 26 5.69 15.15 0.28
CA ILE A 26 4.25 15.33 0.42
C ILE A 26 3.99 16.78 0.84
N PRO A 27 3.25 17.57 0.05
CA PRO A 27 2.89 18.92 0.43
C PRO A 27 2.04 18.92 1.71
N ASN A 28 2.28 19.87 2.63
CA ASN A 28 1.54 19.99 3.90
C ASN A 28 0.01 20.13 3.73
N ASN A 29 -0.47 20.46 2.53
CA ASN A 29 -1.89 20.60 2.25
C ASN A 29 -2.59 19.27 1.89
N TRP A 30 -1.86 18.17 1.70
CA TRP A 30 -2.44 16.85 1.44
C TRP A 30 -3.00 16.24 2.72
N ASN A 31 -4.26 15.81 2.66
CA ASN A 31 -4.89 15.06 3.75
C ASN A 31 -4.48 13.59 3.63
N CYS A 32 -3.29 13.24 4.09
CA CYS A 32 -2.75 11.89 4.01
C CYS A 32 -2.49 11.28 5.40
N TYR A 33 -2.62 9.96 5.48
CA TYR A 33 -2.17 9.19 6.62
C TYR A 33 -1.40 7.96 6.16
N TRP A 34 -0.47 7.52 6.99
CA TRP A 34 0.33 6.34 6.74
C TRP A 34 -0.31 5.10 7.36
N LEU A 35 -0.17 3.97 6.68
CA LEU A 35 -0.61 2.67 7.16
C LEU A 35 0.55 1.69 6.99
N THR A 36 1.14 1.25 8.11
CA THR A 36 2.36 0.44 8.08
C THR A 36 2.47 -0.52 9.27
N LEU A 37 3.57 -1.28 9.35
CA LEU A 37 3.87 -2.18 10.45
C LEU A 37 4.60 -1.46 11.59
N LYS A 38 4.31 -1.83 12.83
CA LYS A 38 5.01 -1.28 14.00
C LYS A 38 6.42 -1.87 14.12
N THR A 39 7.43 -1.08 13.80
CA THR A 39 8.86 -1.38 13.99
C THR A 39 9.58 -0.19 14.62
N THR A 40 10.83 -0.36 15.08
CA THR A 40 11.60 0.75 15.65
C THR A 40 11.83 1.87 14.63
N SER A 41 12.16 1.50 13.39
CA SER A 41 12.38 2.45 12.28
C SER A 41 11.10 3.20 11.88
N THR A 42 9.98 2.48 11.73
CA THR A 42 8.70 3.12 11.36
C THR A 42 8.17 4.04 12.47
N LYS A 43 8.33 3.66 13.74
CA LYS A 43 7.97 4.55 14.87
C LYS A 43 8.71 5.88 14.82
N ALA A 44 10.02 5.85 14.57
CA ALA A 44 10.82 7.06 14.45
C ALA A 44 10.36 7.91 13.25
N PHE A 45 10.12 7.29 12.10
CA PHE A 45 9.68 7.99 10.90
C PHE A 45 8.28 8.62 11.02
N MET A 46 7.37 7.97 11.76
CA MET A 46 5.97 8.38 11.88
C MET A 46 5.67 9.35 13.03
N LYS A 47 6.68 9.74 13.82
CA LYS A 47 6.52 10.54 15.04
C LYS A 47 5.62 11.77 14.86
N ASP A 48 5.80 12.48 13.75
CA ASP A 48 5.11 13.74 13.45
C ASP A 48 4.10 13.62 12.30
N LYS A 49 3.67 12.39 11.97
CA LYS A 49 2.78 12.10 10.82
C LYS A 49 1.49 11.43 11.29
N GLU A 50 0.35 11.70 10.64
CA GLU A 50 -0.85 10.89 10.88
C GLU A 50 -0.58 9.47 10.40
N HIS A 51 -0.72 8.47 11.27
CA HIS A 51 -0.39 7.09 10.94
C HIS A 51 -1.22 6.08 11.72
N VAL A 52 -1.26 4.86 11.18
CA VAL A 52 -1.88 3.68 11.75
C VAL A 52 -0.89 2.52 11.64
N PHE A 53 -0.75 1.78 12.73
CA PHE A 53 0.03 0.55 12.74
C PHE A 53 -0.87 -0.68 12.64
N LEU A 54 -0.59 -1.54 11.66
CA LEU A 54 -1.20 -2.85 11.51
C LEU A 54 -0.39 -3.93 12.21
N VAL A 55 -1.09 -5.00 12.60
CA VAL A 55 -0.48 -6.25 13.04
C VAL A 55 0.18 -6.94 11.85
N ASN A 56 1.43 -7.36 12.04
CA ASN A 56 2.14 -8.07 11.00
C ASN A 56 1.49 -9.43 10.72
N PHE A 57 1.19 -9.68 9.45
CA PHE A 57 0.71 -10.98 9.00
C PHE A 57 1.87 -11.98 9.03
N GLN A 58 1.73 -13.03 9.84
CA GLN A 58 2.66 -14.15 9.88
C GLN A 58 1.97 -15.37 9.26
N PRO A 59 2.42 -15.90 8.11
CA PRO A 59 1.80 -17.04 7.45
C PRO A 59 1.66 -18.27 8.35
N ALA A 60 2.62 -18.48 9.27
CA ALA A 60 2.60 -19.56 10.26
C ALA A 60 1.47 -19.41 11.31
N LYS A 61 0.89 -18.22 11.47
CA LYS A 61 -0.15 -17.91 12.47
C LYS A 61 -1.38 -17.35 11.79
N LYS A 62 -2.29 -18.24 11.35
CA LYS A 62 -3.55 -17.88 10.66
C LYS A 62 -4.38 -16.83 11.42
N TRP A 63 -4.33 -16.81 12.75
CA TRP A 63 -4.99 -15.79 13.58
C TRP A 63 -4.52 -14.36 13.32
N SER A 64 -3.25 -14.16 12.94
CA SER A 64 -2.73 -12.84 12.59
C SER A 64 -3.40 -12.24 11.35
N LEU A 65 -3.87 -13.08 10.42
CA LEU A 65 -4.64 -12.63 9.27
C LEU A 65 -6.01 -12.10 9.68
N ILE A 66 -6.69 -12.80 10.59
CA ILE A 66 -8.01 -12.39 11.09
C ILE A 66 -7.91 -11.03 11.79
N ILE A 67 -6.89 -10.86 12.65
CA ILE A 67 -6.65 -9.59 13.33
C ILE A 67 -6.32 -8.49 12.31
N ASN A 68 -5.48 -8.77 11.31
CA ASN A 68 -5.17 -7.81 10.26
C ASN A 68 -6.43 -7.43 9.46
N CYS A 69 -7.30 -8.38 9.12
CA CYS A 69 -8.57 -8.12 8.44
C CYS A 69 -9.51 -7.26 9.30
N MET A 70 -9.62 -7.53 10.60
CA MET A 70 -10.42 -6.73 11.54
C MET A 70 -9.88 -5.30 11.66
N GLN A 71 -8.56 -5.13 11.74
CA GLN A 71 -7.94 -3.80 11.77
C GLN A 71 -8.16 -3.07 10.44
N ALA A 72 -7.97 -3.76 9.32
CA ALA A 72 -8.17 -3.20 8.00
C ALA A 72 -9.60 -2.67 7.83
N ILE A 73 -10.63 -3.47 8.15
CA ILE A 73 -12.02 -2.99 8.05
C ILE A 73 -12.32 -1.84 9.00
N PHE A 74 -11.85 -1.92 10.25
CA PHE A 74 -12.03 -0.85 11.24
C PHE A 74 -11.43 0.47 10.74
N TRP A 75 -10.17 0.45 10.30
CA TRP A 75 -9.49 1.67 9.85
C TRP A 75 -10.03 2.18 8.51
N VAL A 76 -10.43 1.31 7.60
CA VAL A 76 -11.11 1.72 6.36
C VAL A 76 -12.41 2.47 6.69
N LEU A 77 -13.22 1.97 7.62
CA LEU A 77 -14.49 2.60 8.00
C LEU A 77 -14.29 3.91 8.78
N ILE A 78 -13.26 3.99 9.63
CA ILE A 78 -12.95 5.19 10.42
C ILE A 78 -12.28 6.27 9.58
N LYS A 79 -11.23 5.91 8.83
CA LYS A 79 -10.44 6.89 8.06
C LYS A 79 -11.08 7.24 6.73
N ARG A 80 -11.84 6.32 6.13
CA ARG A 80 -12.55 6.49 4.85
C ARG A 80 -11.65 7.05 3.71
N PRO A 81 -10.54 6.36 3.36
CA PRO A 81 -9.65 6.85 2.31
C PRO A 81 -10.37 6.92 0.95
N ASN A 82 -10.16 8.01 0.22
CA ASN A 82 -10.60 8.13 -1.17
C ASN A 82 -9.61 7.44 -2.12
N VAL A 83 -8.32 7.53 -1.80
CA VAL A 83 -7.23 6.97 -2.59
C VAL A 83 -6.29 6.19 -1.68
N ILE A 84 -5.81 5.04 -2.15
CA ILE A 84 -4.73 4.28 -1.53
C ILE A 84 -3.55 4.26 -2.49
N ILE A 85 -2.39 4.74 -2.04
CA ILE A 85 -1.12 4.61 -2.75
C ILE A 85 -0.28 3.60 -1.98
N THR A 86 0.16 2.55 -2.65
CA THR A 86 0.89 1.47 -1.98
C THR A 86 2.01 0.89 -2.83
N THR A 87 3.14 0.62 -2.18
CA THR A 87 4.25 -0.18 -2.73
C THR A 87 4.12 -1.67 -2.41
N GLY A 88 2.96 -2.09 -1.89
CA GLY A 88 2.65 -3.48 -1.61
C GLY A 88 3.12 -4.00 -0.24
N ALA A 89 3.38 -5.31 -0.24
CA ALA A 89 3.41 -6.26 0.88
C ALA A 89 2.04 -6.83 1.30
N GLY A 90 2.04 -8.11 1.67
CA GLY A 90 0.82 -8.89 1.96
C GLY A 90 -0.03 -8.34 3.12
N VAL A 91 0.54 -7.50 4.00
CA VAL A 91 -0.21 -6.85 5.09
C VAL A 91 -1.26 -5.86 4.58
N VAL A 92 -1.04 -5.24 3.42
CA VAL A 92 -1.93 -4.19 2.88
C VAL A 92 -3.14 -4.79 2.12
N VAL A 93 -3.05 -6.06 1.72
CA VAL A 93 -4.07 -6.77 0.92
C VAL A 93 -5.50 -6.65 1.52
N PRO A 94 -5.74 -6.91 2.82
CA PRO A 94 -7.07 -6.75 3.40
C PRO A 94 -7.56 -5.29 3.34
N THR A 95 -6.67 -4.32 3.53
CA THR A 95 -7.03 -2.89 3.48
C THR A 95 -7.48 -2.50 2.09
N ILE A 96 -6.74 -2.89 1.05
CA ILE A 96 -7.12 -2.66 -0.35
C ILE A 96 -8.47 -3.29 -0.66
N PHE A 97 -8.65 -4.56 -0.26
CA PHE A 97 -9.90 -5.28 -0.47
C PHE A 97 -11.11 -4.53 0.09
N PHE A 98 -11.06 -4.17 1.39
CA PHE A 98 -12.18 -3.53 2.06
C PHE A 98 -12.41 -2.11 1.56
N ALA A 99 -11.35 -1.33 1.31
CA ALA A 99 -11.48 0.02 0.77
C ALA A 99 -12.13 0.01 -0.62
N LYS A 100 -11.69 -0.90 -1.50
CA LYS A 100 -12.26 -1.05 -2.84
C LYS A 100 -13.73 -1.50 -2.78
N LYS A 101 -14.05 -2.47 -1.92
CA LYS A 101 -15.39 -3.06 -1.83
C LYS A 101 -16.42 -2.18 -1.13
N ILE A 102 -16.02 -1.49 -0.05
CA ILE A 102 -16.95 -0.72 0.81
C ILE A 102 -17.01 0.75 0.36
N LEU A 103 -15.88 1.36 0.05
CA LEU A 103 -15.78 2.79 -0.21
C LEU A 103 -15.58 3.13 -1.68
N LYS A 104 -15.36 2.12 -2.54
CA LYS A 104 -14.95 2.30 -3.95
C LYS A 104 -13.69 3.17 -4.08
N SER A 105 -12.80 3.09 -3.08
CA SER A 105 -11.54 3.84 -3.08
C SER A 105 -10.73 3.54 -4.34
N LYS A 106 -10.03 4.56 -4.84
CA LYS A 106 -9.06 4.39 -5.92
C LYS A 106 -7.77 3.79 -5.38
N VAL A 107 -7.17 2.87 -6.12
CA VAL A 107 -5.97 2.14 -5.71
C VAL A 107 -4.88 2.37 -6.74
N ILE A 108 -3.80 2.99 -6.30
CA ILE A 108 -2.56 3.18 -7.05
C ILE A 108 -1.54 2.22 -6.44
N PHE A 109 -1.11 1.25 -7.23
CA PHE A 109 -0.12 0.27 -6.83
C PHE A 109 1.19 0.53 -7.57
N ILE A 110 2.28 0.53 -6.82
CA ILE A 110 3.65 0.64 -7.34
C ILE A 110 4.35 -0.66 -7.02
N ASN A 111 4.74 -1.41 -8.05
CA ASN A 111 5.46 -2.65 -7.87
C ASN A 111 6.89 -2.39 -7.40
N SER A 112 7.40 -3.29 -6.56
CA SER A 112 8.76 -3.17 -6.02
C SER A 112 9.79 -3.33 -7.14
N ALA A 113 10.88 -2.56 -7.05
CA ALA A 113 12.03 -2.65 -7.95
C ALA A 113 12.72 -4.02 -7.88
N ALA A 114 12.49 -4.79 -6.81
CA ALA A 114 13.03 -6.14 -6.68
C ALA A 114 12.38 -7.15 -7.64
N ASP A 115 11.16 -6.88 -8.11
CA ASP A 115 10.44 -7.74 -9.06
C ASP A 115 10.80 -7.28 -10.49
N VAL A 116 11.79 -7.93 -11.11
CA VAL A 116 12.30 -7.60 -12.45
C VAL A 116 11.69 -8.50 -13.53
N THR A 117 11.86 -9.82 -13.38
CA THR A 117 11.42 -10.84 -14.34
C THR A 117 10.39 -11.81 -13.76
N HIS A 118 10.09 -11.68 -12.46
CA HIS A 118 9.18 -12.54 -11.73
C HIS A 118 8.39 -11.68 -10.75
N ALA A 119 7.10 -11.98 -10.60
CA ALA A 119 6.23 -11.28 -9.65
C ALA A 119 6.00 -12.12 -8.39
N SER A 120 6.00 -11.47 -7.24
CA SER A 120 5.52 -12.08 -6.01
C SER A 120 3.99 -12.30 -6.03
N LYS A 121 3.45 -13.07 -5.08
CA LYS A 121 1.99 -13.36 -5.02
C LYS A 121 1.13 -12.12 -4.76
N THR A 122 1.69 -11.09 -4.14
CA THR A 122 0.94 -9.90 -3.71
C THR A 122 0.56 -9.00 -4.90
N PRO A 123 1.50 -8.58 -5.78
CA PRO A 123 1.19 -7.84 -7.01
C PRO A 123 0.15 -8.55 -7.90
N ILE A 124 0.29 -9.87 -8.10
CA ILE A 124 -0.67 -10.68 -8.88
C ILE A 124 -2.09 -10.58 -8.32
N TRP A 125 -2.23 -10.59 -6.99
CA TRP A 125 -3.55 -10.45 -6.37
C TRP A 125 -4.09 -9.02 -6.46
N ILE A 126 -3.21 -8.01 -6.33
CA ILE A 126 -3.58 -6.59 -6.29
C ILE A 126 -3.95 -6.05 -7.67
N GLU A 127 -3.37 -6.57 -8.76
CA GLU A 127 -3.58 -6.10 -10.14
C GLU A 127 -5.08 -5.88 -10.45
N LYS A 128 -5.93 -6.86 -10.14
CA LYS A 128 -7.38 -6.78 -10.40
C LYS A 128 -8.14 -5.73 -9.57
N TYR A 129 -7.53 -5.18 -8.52
CA TYR A 129 -8.12 -4.15 -7.66
C TYR A 129 -7.51 -2.77 -7.88
N ALA A 130 -6.33 -2.72 -8.51
CA ALA A 130 -5.64 -1.48 -8.83
C ALA A 130 -6.39 -0.72 -9.95
N ASP A 131 -6.61 0.57 -9.75
CA ASP A 131 -7.04 1.47 -10.84
C ASP A 131 -5.83 1.95 -11.65
N LEU A 132 -4.65 2.00 -11.02
CA LEU A 132 -3.38 2.30 -11.65
C LEU A 132 -2.33 1.33 -11.10
N PHE A 133 -1.69 0.59 -12.00
CA PHE A 133 -0.66 -0.39 -11.65
C PHE A 133 0.64 0.01 -12.33
N LEU A 134 1.63 0.38 -11.52
CA LEU A 134 2.93 0.87 -11.96
C LEU A 134 3.98 -0.21 -11.75
N VAL A 135 4.84 -0.42 -12.74
CA VAL A 135 6.01 -1.31 -12.67
C VAL A 135 7.26 -0.50 -12.98
N GLN A 136 8.41 -0.93 -12.45
CA GLN A 136 9.67 -0.21 -12.63
C GLN A 136 10.51 -0.76 -13.79
N TRP A 137 10.19 -1.96 -14.28
CA TRP A 137 10.89 -2.67 -15.35
C TRP A 137 9.92 -2.99 -16.49
N GLU A 138 10.36 -2.85 -17.74
CA GLU A 138 9.54 -3.17 -18.92
C GLU A 138 9.24 -4.67 -19.01
N GLU A 139 10.18 -5.51 -18.57
CA GLU A 139 10.05 -6.96 -18.50
C GLU A 139 8.83 -7.38 -17.68
N MET A 140 8.45 -6.61 -16.66
CA MET A 140 7.26 -6.90 -15.85
C MET A 140 5.96 -6.79 -16.63
N LYS A 141 5.93 -6.11 -17.78
CA LYS A 141 4.73 -6.07 -18.65
C LYS A 141 4.46 -7.40 -19.34
N THR A 142 5.43 -8.31 -19.38
CA THR A 142 5.18 -9.70 -19.80
C THR A 142 4.25 -10.44 -18.82
N ILE A 143 4.34 -10.09 -17.53
CA ILE A 143 3.52 -10.65 -16.45
C ILE A 143 2.24 -9.81 -16.25
N PHE A 144 2.37 -8.49 -16.33
CA PHE A 144 1.30 -7.51 -16.13
C PHE A 144 1.11 -6.64 -17.39
N PRO A 145 0.44 -7.14 -18.44
CA PRO A 145 0.34 -6.43 -19.73
C PRO A 145 -0.31 -5.06 -19.65
N ASN A 146 -1.19 -4.85 -18.66
CA ASN A 146 -1.90 -3.60 -18.44
C ASN A 146 -1.16 -2.60 -17.53
N ALA A 147 0.01 -2.99 -17.02
CA ALA A 147 0.82 -2.12 -16.18
C ALA A 147 1.47 -0.99 -16.99
N ILE A 148 1.67 0.16 -16.33
CA ILE A 148 2.46 1.27 -16.87
C ILE A 148 3.87 1.16 -16.30
N CYS A 149 4.87 1.10 -17.18
CA CYS A 149 6.26 1.19 -16.77
C CYS A 149 6.59 2.65 -16.46
N CYS A 150 6.97 2.92 -15.20
CA CYS A 150 7.32 4.27 -14.74
C CYS A 150 8.84 4.49 -14.60
N GLY A 151 9.64 3.46 -14.86
CA GLY A 151 11.08 3.47 -14.58
C GLY A 151 11.41 3.27 -13.09
N VAL A 152 12.69 3.20 -12.80
CA VAL A 152 13.22 2.93 -11.45
C VAL A 152 13.17 4.20 -10.58
N LEU A 153 12.68 4.05 -9.35
CA LEU A 153 12.54 5.12 -8.35
C LEU A 153 13.82 5.41 -7.56
#